data_AF-A0A523ELI6-F1
#
_entry.id   AF-A0A523ELI6-F1
#
_cell.length_a   1.000
_cell.length_b   1.000
_cell.length_c   1.000
_cell.angle_alpha   90.00
_cell.angle_beta   90.00
_cell.angle_gamma   90.00
#
_symmetry.space_group_name_H-M   'P 1'
#
loop_
_entity.id
_entity.type
_entity.pdbx_description
1 polymer ?
#
loop_
_entity_poly.entity_id
_entity_poly.type
_entity_poly.pdbx_seq_one_letter_code
_entity_poly.pdbx_strand_id
1 'polypeptide(L)' 'MNPGAPEFSGITGSSAALEDVERQHILQTLESVGWVVEGDEVAAERLGLNPSTLRSRMDKLGIKKPGH' A
#
# COMPACT_ATOMS: atom_id res chain seq x y z
N MET A 1 -17.52 6.90 -31.27
CA MET A 1 -17.73 8.03 -30.34
C MET A 1 -18.82 7.63 -29.37
N ASN A 2 -18.78 7.80 -28.07
CA ASN A 2 -17.78 8.10 -27.02
C ASN A 2 -18.64 8.11 -25.72
N PRO A 3 -18.10 7.97 -24.50
CA PRO A 3 -16.83 7.38 -24.08
C PRO A 3 -17.04 6.29 -23.00
N GLY A 4 -16.05 5.42 -22.84
CA GLY A 4 -15.89 4.66 -21.59
C GLY A 4 -15.61 5.65 -20.46
N ALA A 5 -16.63 6.00 -19.71
CA ALA A 5 -16.43 6.54 -18.37
C ALA A 5 -15.91 5.38 -17.50
N PRO A 6 -14.78 5.51 -16.79
CA PRO A 6 -14.53 4.62 -15.68
C PRO A 6 -15.70 4.79 -14.70
N GLU A 7 -16.49 3.73 -14.54
CA GLU A 7 -17.56 3.66 -13.57
C GLU A 7 -16.93 3.75 -12.17
N PHE A 8 -16.74 4.97 -11.67
CA PHE A 8 -16.47 5.23 -10.26
C PHE A 8 -17.74 4.93 -9.47
N SER A 9 -18.12 3.65 -9.46
CA SER A 9 -19.19 3.14 -8.61
C SER A 9 -18.65 3.08 -7.20
N GLY A 10 -19.14 4.02 -6.37
CA GLY A 10 -19.03 3.92 -4.93
C GLY A 10 -18.17 5.00 -4.30
N ILE A 11 -18.76 6.18 -4.10
CA ILE A 11 -18.44 7.04 -2.95
C ILE A 11 -19.01 6.42 -1.65
N THR A 12 -18.91 5.10 -1.48
CA THR A 12 -19.18 4.43 -0.22
C THR A 12 -17.97 4.66 0.67
N GLY A 13 -17.98 5.81 1.37
CA GLY A 13 -17.14 6.04 2.52
C GLY A 13 -17.43 4.97 3.57
N SER A 14 -16.65 3.89 3.57
CA SER A 14 -16.70 2.82 4.56
C SER A 14 -15.43 1.99 4.41
N SER A 15 -14.40 2.32 5.18
CA SER A 15 -13.13 1.61 5.41
C SER A 15 -12.30 1.20 4.17
N ALA A 16 -12.88 0.56 3.17
CA ALA A 16 -12.23 0.07 1.96
C ALA A 16 -11.45 1.16 1.19
N ALA A 17 -11.97 2.39 1.11
CA ALA A 17 -11.25 3.48 0.46
C ALA A 17 -9.99 3.93 1.23
N LEU A 18 -10.04 3.91 2.57
CA LEU A 18 -8.87 4.24 3.40
C LEU A 18 -7.85 3.10 3.35
N GLU A 19 -8.32 1.86 3.36
CA GLU A 19 -7.47 0.67 3.22
C GLU A 19 -6.78 0.63 1.85
N ASP A 20 -7.47 1.03 0.77
CA ASP A 20 -6.88 1.09 -0.57
C ASP A 20 -5.81 2.19 -0.67
N VAL A 21 -6.08 3.39 -0.16
CA VAL A 21 -5.09 4.47 -0.10
C VAL A 21 -3.89 4.09 0.75
N GLU A 22 -4.12 3.48 1.92
CA GLU A 22 -3.04 2.99 2.78
C GLU A 22 -2.21 1.91 2.09
N ARG A 23 -2.87 0.96 1.43
CA ARG A 23 -2.22 -0.10 0.66
C ARG A 23 -1.37 0.49 -0.47
N GLN A 24 -1.90 1.41 -1.25
CA GLN A 24 -1.17 2.06 -2.33
C GLN A 24 0.04 2.82 -1.80
N HIS A 25 -0.12 3.54 -0.70
CA HIS A 25 0.98 4.30 -0.10
C HIS A 25 2.12 3.40 0.40
N ILE A 26 1.78 2.28 1.06
CA ILE A 26 2.75 1.27 1.50
C ILE A 26 3.45 0.64 0.29
N LEU A 27 2.70 0.27 -0.76
CA LEU A 27 3.26 -0.31 -1.99
C LEU A 27 4.24 0.64 -2.67
N GLN A 28 3.85 1.90 -2.89
CA GLN A 28 4.73 2.88 -3.52
C GLN A 28 6.02 3.10 -2.72
N THR A 29 5.93 3.08 -1.39
CA THR A 29 7.12 3.22 -0.54
C THR A 29 8.01 1.99 -0.65
N LEU A 30 7.44 0.78 -0.60
CA LEU A 30 8.16 -0.48 -0.78
C LEU A 30 8.84 -0.52 -2.15
N GLU A 31 8.16 -0.15 -3.23
CA GLU A 31 8.75 -0.09 -4.57
C GLU A 31 9.88 0.93 -4.63
N SER A 32 9.71 2.11 -4.03
CA SER A 32 10.75 3.15 -4.02
C SER A 32 12.03 2.72 -3.29
N VAL A 33 11.94 1.82 -2.31
CA VAL A 33 13.10 1.30 -1.56
C VAL A 33 13.50 -0.12 -1.98
N GLY A 34 12.93 -0.66 -3.06
CA GLY A 34 13.28 -2.00 -3.56
C GLY A 34 12.81 -3.16 -2.66
N TRP A 35 11.70 -3.01 -1.96
CA TRP A 35 11.10 -3.97 -1.03
C TRP A 35 11.94 -4.25 0.22
N VAL A 36 12.72 -3.26 0.66
CA VAL A 36 13.53 -3.30 1.88
C VAL A 36 12.71 -2.83 3.08
N VAL A 37 12.16 -3.80 3.81
CA VAL A 37 11.41 -3.54 5.07
C VAL A 37 12.37 -3.34 6.26
N GLU A 38 13.60 -3.85 6.16
CA GLU A 38 14.67 -3.77 7.16
C GLU A 38 16.03 -3.58 6.45
N GLY A 39 16.83 -2.56 6.77
CA GLY A 39 18.12 -2.27 6.10
C GLY A 39 18.50 -0.78 6.05
N ASP A 40 19.46 -0.41 5.21
CA ASP A 40 20.00 0.96 5.08
C ASP A 40 18.99 2.01 4.55
N GLU A 41 17.91 1.58 3.88
CA GLU A 41 16.85 2.47 3.37
C GLU A 41 15.46 1.90 3.70
N VAL A 42 14.98 2.14 4.92
CA VAL A 42 13.84 1.42 5.50
C VAL A 42 12.49 1.98 5.00
N ALA A 43 11.67 1.13 4.36
CA ALA A 43 10.28 1.49 4.01
C ALA A 43 9.46 1.96 5.22
N ALA A 44 9.66 1.30 6.36
CA ALA A 44 8.96 1.61 7.60
C ALA A 44 9.30 3.02 8.13
N GLU A 45 10.56 3.44 8.03
CA GLU A 45 10.98 4.79 8.45
C GLU A 45 10.36 5.86 7.57
N ARG A 46 10.30 5.65 6.24
CA ARG A 46 9.62 6.56 5.29
C ARG A 46 8.13 6.68 5.57
N LEU A 47 7.51 5.62 6.09
CA LEU A 47 6.10 5.60 6.51
C LEU A 47 5.90 6.10 7.96
N GLY A 48 6.97 6.38 8.71
CA GLY A 48 6.89 6.72 10.13
C GLY A 48 6.38 5.57 11.02
N LEU A 49 6.58 4.32 10.59
CA LEU A 49 6.11 3.11 11.25
C LEU A 49 7.29 2.26 11.73
N ASN A 50 7.09 1.50 12.80
CA ASN A 50 8.04 0.44 13.14
C ASN A 50 8.00 -0.67 12.07
N PRO A 51 9.13 -1.32 11.75
CA PRO A 51 9.17 -2.41 10.76
C PRO A 51 8.23 -3.57 11.11
N SER A 52 8.09 -3.90 12.40
CA SER A 52 7.11 -4.90 12.87
C SER A 52 5.66 -4.48 12.58
N THR A 53 5.33 -3.18 12.74
CA THR A 53 4.01 -2.64 12.43
C THR A 53 3.75 -2.65 10.93
N LEU A 54 4.76 -2.30 10.12
CA LEU A 54 4.66 -2.35 8.66
C LEU A 54 4.39 -3.78 8.19
N ARG A 55 5.12 -4.78 8.71
CA ARG A 55 4.86 -6.20 8.40
C ARG A 55 3.43 -6.62 8.74
N SER A 56 2.93 -6.28 9.93
CA SER A 56 1.54 -6.61 10.30
C SER A 56 0.51 -5.90 9.42
N ARG A 57 0.76 -4.66 9.01
CA ARG A 57 -0.11 -3.94 8.06
C ARG A 57 -0.05 -4.56 6.67
N MET A 58 1.13 -4.95 6.20
CA MET A 58 1.29 -5.66 4.93
C MET A 58 0.50 -6.97 4.93
N ASP A 59 0.58 -7.75 6.01
CA ASP A 59 -0.18 -9.00 6.16
C ASP A 59 -1.70 -8.73 6.14
N LYS A 60 -2.16 -7.75 6.93
CA LYS A 60 -3.57 -7.34 6.99
C LYS A 60 -4.13 -6.85 5.65
N LEU A 61 -3.33 -6.10 4.89
CA LEU A 61 -3.71 -5.52 3.59
C LEU A 61 -3.41 -6.47 2.41
N GLY A 62 -2.87 -7.67 2.67
CA GLY A 62 -2.50 -8.64 1.65
C GLY A 62 -1.38 -8.16 0.71
N ILE A 63 -0.49 -7.30 1.20
CA ILE A 63 0.67 -6.79 0.45
C ILE A 63 1.80 -7.81 0.51
N LYS A 64 2.19 -8.33 -0.65
CA LYS A 64 3.28 -9.30 -0.79
C LYS A 64 4.27 -8.83 -1.84
N LYS A 65 5.55 -9.18 -1.63
CA LYS A 65 6.62 -8.91 -2.58
C LYS A 65 6.35 -9.66 -3.89
N PRO A 66 6.31 -8.99 -5.06
CA PRO A 66 6.15 -9.66 -6.34
C PRO A 66 7.39 -10.52 -6.57
N GLY A 67 7.22 -11.84 -6.45
CA GLY A 67 8.30 -12.82 -6.59
C GLY A 67 8.38 -13.93 -5.53
N HIS A 68 7.44 -13.99 -4.58
CA HIS A 68 7.28 -15.09 -3.62
C HIS A 68 5.80 -15.49 -3.54
#